data_AF-A0A7C2B3N4-F1
#
_entry.id   AF-A0A7C2B3N4-F1
#
_cell.length_a   1.000
_cell.length_b   1.000
_cell.length_c   1.000
_cell.angle_alpha   90.00
_cell.angle_beta   90.00
_cell.angle_gamma   90.00
#
_symmetry.space_group_name_H-M   'P 1'
#
loop_
_entity.id
_entity.type
_entity.pdbx_description
1 polymer ?
#
loop_
_entity_poly.entity_id
_entity_poly.type
_entity_poly.pdbx_seq_one_letter_code
_entity_poly.pdbx_strand_id
1 'polypeptide(L)'
;MSDTVLEHGPLDHHFETLEQQHETCTIGMWAFLVQEVMFFGGLFGCYVVYRFLYPEAFVEGSGHLDVKLGTINTAVLIGSSLTMALAVRSAQLGRKKAIVGFLGSTALLALIFLGIKAVEYTHKYHAGHMPGIAWH
;
A
#
# COMPACT_ATOMS: atom_id res chain seq x y z
N MET A 1 -26.87 25.54 -33.73
CA MET A 1 -25.48 25.10 -33.98
C MET A 1 -24.88 24.79 -32.61
N SER A 2 -24.82 23.51 -32.28
CA SER A 2 -24.03 22.86 -31.20
C SER A 2 -24.12 23.39 -29.76
N ASP A 3 -25.20 23.05 -29.04
CA ASP A 3 -25.23 23.02 -27.56
C ASP A 3 -25.56 21.61 -27.03
N THR A 4 -25.10 20.56 -27.71
CA THR A 4 -24.92 19.24 -27.09
C THR A 4 -23.62 19.27 -26.27
N VAL A 5 -23.63 20.07 -25.21
CA VAL A 5 -22.60 19.97 -24.17
C VAL A 5 -22.84 18.64 -23.49
N LEU A 6 -21.98 17.68 -23.85
CA LEU A 6 -21.90 16.29 -23.41
C LEU A 6 -22.38 16.10 -21.96
N GLU A 7 -23.64 15.71 -21.80
CA GLU A 7 -24.12 15.12 -20.56
C GLU A 7 -23.64 13.66 -20.58
N HIS A 8 -22.38 13.46 -20.19
CA HIS A 8 -21.84 12.12 -20.00
C HIS A 8 -22.62 11.51 -18.83
N GLY A 9 -23.61 10.65 -19.13
CA GLY A 9 -24.26 9.85 -18.12
C GLY A 9 -23.25 9.04 -17.31
N PRO A 10 -23.61 8.51 -16.13
CA PRO A 10 -22.69 7.75 -15.28
C PRO A 10 -22.17 6.45 -15.92
N LEU A 11 -22.66 6.10 -17.11
CA LEU A 11 -22.31 4.90 -17.87
C LEU A 11 -21.26 5.28 -18.93
N ASP A 12 -20.09 4.64 -18.89
CA ASP A 12 -19.11 4.83 -19.95
C ASP A 12 -19.55 4.14 -21.25
N HIS A 13 -19.22 4.75 -22.40
CA HIS A 13 -19.65 4.32 -23.74
C HIS A 13 -19.23 2.90 -24.17
N HIS A 14 -18.30 2.26 -23.45
CA HIS A 14 -17.89 0.87 -23.69
C HIS A 14 -18.70 -0.16 -22.90
N PHE A 15 -19.59 0.28 -22.01
CA PHE A 15 -20.46 -0.59 -21.23
C PHE A 15 -21.91 -0.45 -21.68
N GLU A 16 -22.62 -1.57 -21.69
CA GLU A 16 -24.04 -1.59 -22.04
C GLU A 16 -24.92 -1.24 -20.83
N THR A 17 -24.44 -1.53 -19.61
CA THR A 17 -25.17 -1.29 -18.35
C THR A 17 -24.24 -0.85 -17.20
N LEU A 18 -24.79 -0.12 -16.22
CA LEU A 18 -24.04 0.28 -15.01
C LEU A 18 -23.63 -0.93 -14.16
N GLU A 19 -24.44 -1.98 -14.18
CA GLU A 19 -24.14 -3.25 -13.49
C GLU A 19 -22.89 -3.90 -14.09
N GLN A 20 -22.83 -4.02 -15.42
CA GLN A 20 -21.66 -4.54 -16.13
C GLN A 20 -20.39 -3.71 -15.84
N GLN A 21 -20.51 -2.38 -15.80
CA GLN A 21 -19.39 -1.49 -15.45
C GLN A 21 -18.87 -1.76 -14.03
N HIS A 22 -19.77 -1.86 -13.04
CA HIS A 22 -19.42 -2.15 -11.65
C HIS A 22 -18.80 -3.55 -11.49
N GLU A 23 -19.34 -4.56 -12.15
CA GLU A 23 -18.80 -5.92 -12.15
C GLU A 23 -17.39 -5.96 -12.76
N THR A 24 -17.20 -5.28 -13.89
CA THR A 24 -15.89 -5.20 -14.56
C THR A 24 -14.85 -4.54 -13.65
N CYS A 25 -15.19 -3.43 -12.99
CA CYS A 25 -14.31 -2.79 -12.01
C CYS A 25 -13.97 -3.73 -10.84
N THR A 26 -14.97 -4.45 -10.33
CA THR A 26 -14.78 -5.39 -9.20
C THR A 26 -13.84 -6.53 -9.58
N ILE A 27 -14.06 -7.16 -10.72
CA ILE A 27 -13.20 -8.23 -11.24
C ILE A 27 -11.79 -7.71 -11.52
N GLY A 28 -11.67 -6.51 -12.11
CA GLY A 28 -10.38 -5.87 -12.35
C GLY A 28 -9.58 -5.65 -11.06
N MET A 29 -10.23 -5.18 -9.99
CA MET A 29 -9.58 -5.05 -8.68
C MET A 29 -9.15 -6.39 -8.08
N TRP A 30 -9.96 -7.44 -8.22
CA TRP A 30 -9.58 -8.78 -7.77
C TRP A 30 -8.39 -9.34 -8.54
N ALA A 31 -8.37 -9.21 -9.86
CA ALA A 31 -7.25 -9.65 -10.69
C ALA A 31 -5.95 -8.93 -10.33
N PHE A 32 -6.02 -7.60 -10.12
CA PHE A 32 -4.91 -6.79 -9.64
C PHE A 32 -4.38 -7.28 -8.28
N LEU A 33 -5.28 -7.51 -7.30
CA LEU A 33 -4.89 -8.01 -5.97
C LEU A 33 -4.24 -9.39 -6.03
N VAL A 34 -4.73 -10.31 -6.87
CA VAL A 34 -4.13 -11.65 -7.04
C VAL A 34 -2.71 -11.53 -7.60
N GLN A 35 -2.50 -10.65 -8.58
CA GLN A 35 -1.17 -10.40 -9.14
C GLN A 35 -0.20 -9.87 -8.08
N GLU A 36 -0.62 -8.93 -7.23
CA GLU A 36 0.21 -8.41 -6.13
C GLU A 36 0.56 -9.52 -5.12
N VAL A 37 -0.39 -10.39 -4.78
CA VAL A 37 -0.14 -11.55 -3.91
C VAL A 37 0.90 -12.49 -4.53
N MET A 38 0.84 -12.75 -5.83
CA MET A 38 1.84 -13.57 -6.53
C MET A 38 3.22 -12.89 -6.55
N PHE A 39 3.27 -11.58 -6.78
CA PHE A 39 4.51 -10.79 -6.76
C PHE A 39 5.19 -10.84 -5.38
N PHE A 40 4.47 -10.53 -4.31
CA PHE A 40 5.00 -10.64 -2.94
C PHE A 40 5.27 -12.09 -2.53
N GLY A 41 4.50 -13.06 -3.04
CA GLY A 41 4.74 -14.49 -2.85
C GLY A 41 6.11 -14.93 -3.37
N GLY A 42 6.52 -14.43 -4.55
CA GLY A 42 7.87 -14.63 -5.07
C GLY A 42 8.95 -14.04 -4.16
N LEU A 43 8.75 -12.81 -3.68
CA LEU A 43 9.69 -12.15 -2.74
C LEU A 43 9.83 -12.92 -1.42
N PHE A 44 8.72 -13.41 -0.85
CA PHE A 44 8.76 -14.26 0.34
C PHE A 44 9.42 -15.61 0.06
N GLY A 45 9.18 -16.21 -1.11
CA GLY A 45 9.87 -17.42 -1.55
C GLY A 45 11.38 -17.24 -1.57
N CYS A 46 11.88 -16.14 -2.17
CA CYS A 46 13.29 -15.79 -2.12
C CYS A 46 13.77 -15.64 -0.67
N TYR A 47 13.07 -14.87 0.17
CA TYR A 47 13.42 -14.70 1.58
C TYR A 47 13.58 -16.05 2.31
N VAL A 48 12.65 -16.98 2.12
CA VAL A 48 12.69 -18.32 2.75
C VAL A 48 13.90 -19.12 2.28
N VAL A 49 14.14 -19.17 0.95
CA VAL A 49 15.30 -19.88 0.40
C VAL A 49 16.61 -19.32 0.94
N TYR A 50 16.79 -17.99 0.93
CA TYR A 50 18.00 -17.35 1.46
C TYR A 50 18.15 -17.54 2.97
N ARG A 51 17.04 -17.56 3.73
CA ARG A 51 17.06 -17.81 5.17
C ARG A 51 17.59 -19.20 5.51
N PHE A 52 17.28 -20.20 4.68
CA PHE A 52 17.79 -21.56 4.83
C PHE A 52 19.24 -21.72 4.36
N LEU A 53 19.63 -21.06 3.28
CA LEU A 53 20.99 -21.15 2.73
C LEU A 53 22.03 -20.41 3.59
N TYR A 54 21.66 -19.29 4.23
CA TYR A 54 22.58 -18.44 5.00
C TYR A 54 22.09 -18.15 6.41
N PRO A 55 21.92 -19.17 7.27
CA PRO A 55 21.27 -18.99 8.57
C PRO A 55 22.02 -18.02 9.50
N GLU A 56 23.35 -18.03 9.48
CA GLU A 56 24.18 -17.16 10.34
C GLU A 56 24.10 -15.68 9.93
N ALA A 57 24.17 -15.37 8.64
CA ALA A 57 24.04 -14.01 8.12
C ALA A 57 22.68 -13.38 8.48
N PHE A 58 21.61 -14.16 8.53
CA PHE A 58 20.30 -13.69 8.96
C PHE A 58 20.19 -13.49 10.48
N VAL A 59 20.93 -14.24 11.29
CA VAL A 59 20.99 -14.01 12.74
C VAL A 59 21.70 -12.70 13.01
N GLU A 60 22.84 -12.45 12.37
CA GLU A 60 23.58 -11.19 12.46
C GLU A 60 22.72 -10.01 11.99
N GLY A 61 22.14 -10.10 10.79
CA GLY A 61 21.29 -9.04 10.23
C GLY A 61 20.05 -8.72 11.07
N SER A 62 19.51 -9.69 11.82
CA SER A 62 18.37 -9.47 12.71
C SER A 62 18.69 -8.54 13.89
N GLY A 63 19.95 -8.49 14.33
CA GLY A 63 20.41 -7.61 15.41
C GLY A 63 20.45 -6.13 15.03
N HIS A 64 20.48 -5.81 13.74
CA HIS A 64 20.51 -4.43 13.23
C HIS A 64 19.11 -3.85 12.96
N LEU A 65 18.04 -4.59 13.28
CA LEU A 65 16.67 -4.13 13.06
C LEU A 65 16.12 -3.41 14.29
N ASP A 66 15.73 -2.14 14.12
CA ASP A 66 15.04 -1.40 15.19
C ASP A 66 13.59 -1.88 15.31
N VAL A 67 13.35 -2.79 16.25
CA VAL A 67 12.04 -3.37 16.55
C VAL A 67 11.03 -2.30 16.97
N LYS A 68 11.48 -1.25 17.67
CA LYS A 68 10.61 -0.18 18.17
C LYS A 68 10.09 0.68 17.02
N LEU A 69 10.98 1.12 16.12
CA LEU A 69 10.59 1.84 14.91
C LEU A 69 9.73 0.96 13.99
N GLY A 70 10.04 -0.33 13.88
CA GLY A 70 9.21 -1.30 13.17
C GLY A 70 7.78 -1.37 13.73
N THR A 71 7.63 -1.50 15.05
CA THR A 71 6.33 -1.62 15.72
C THR A 71 5.50 -0.34 15.59
N ILE A 72 6.13 0.83 15.74
CA ILE A 72 5.46 2.13 15.55
C ILE A 72 4.93 2.24 14.12
N ASN A 73 5.76 1.91 13.11
CA ASN A 73 5.33 1.92 11.72
C ASN A 73 4.16 0.97 11.45
N THR A 74 4.18 -0.23 12.04
CA THR A 74 3.05 -1.16 11.93
C THR A 74 1.77 -0.58 12.53
N ALA A 75 1.85 0.06 13.70
CA ALA A 75 0.70 0.73 14.31
C ALA A 75 0.16 1.87 13.42
N VAL A 76 1.04 2.64 12.77
CA VAL A 76 0.66 3.68 11.80
C VAL A 76 -0.08 3.08 10.60
N LEU A 77 0.41 1.97 10.03
CA LEU A 77 -0.24 1.29 8.91
C LEU A 77 -1.61 0.72 9.28
N ILE A 78 -1.73 0.09 10.46
CA ILE A 78 -3.03 -0.41 10.96
C ILE A 78 -4.00 0.74 11.17
N GLY A 79 -3.54 1.85 11.77
CA GLY A 79 -4.34 3.07 11.92
C GLY A 79 -4.81 3.63 10.58
N SER A 80 -3.94 3.64 9.57
CA SER A 80 -4.26 4.08 8.21
C SER A 80 -5.30 3.18 7.52
N SER A 81 -5.22 1.86 7.73
CA SER A 81 -6.23 0.92 7.27
C SER A 81 -7.60 1.17 7.92
N LEU A 82 -7.62 1.46 9.22
CA LEU A 82 -8.84 1.83 9.94
C LEU A 82 -9.46 3.11 9.38
N THR A 83 -8.67 4.16 9.13
CA THR A 83 -9.21 5.40 8.54
C THR A 83 -9.79 5.16 7.16
N MET A 84 -9.17 4.31 6.33
CA MET A 84 -9.73 3.91 5.04
C MET A 84 -11.07 3.16 5.19
N ALA A 85 -11.16 2.19 6.11
CA ALA A 85 -12.41 1.47 6.36
C ALA A 85 -13.55 2.40 6.83
N LEU A 86 -13.23 3.41 7.66
CA LEU A 86 -14.18 4.44 8.08
C LEU A 86 -14.59 5.37 6.94
N ALA A 87 -13.70 5.63 5.97
CA ALA A 87 -14.03 6.37 4.75
C ALA A 87 -15.07 5.61 3.92
N VAL A 88 -14.87 4.30 3.70
CA VAL A 88 -15.82 3.43 2.97
C VAL A 88 -17.17 3.40 3.68
N ARG A 89 -17.19 3.22 5.00
CA ARG A 89 -18.44 3.29 5.78
C ARG A 89 -19.13 4.65 5.65
N SER A 90 -18.36 5.73 5.65
CA SER A 90 -18.91 7.09 5.48
C SER A 90 -19.48 7.31 4.08
N ALA A 91 -18.90 6.67 3.06
CA ALA A 91 -19.42 6.67 1.69
C ALA A 91 -20.77 5.95 1.60
N GLN A 92 -20.90 4.77 2.23
CA GLN A 92 -22.18 4.05 2.33
C GLN A 92 -23.27 4.87 3.05
N LEU A 93 -22.89 5.71 4.02
CA LEU A 93 -23.80 6.60 4.75
C LEU A 93 -24.03 7.98 4.08
N GLY A 94 -23.45 8.22 2.89
CA GLY A 94 -23.59 9.49 2.17
C GLY A 94 -22.90 10.70 2.83
N ARG A 95 -22.01 10.49 3.80
CA ARG A 95 -21.39 11.56 4.61
C ARG A 95 -20.14 12.13 3.95
N LYS A 96 -20.30 12.95 2.90
CA LYS A 96 -19.19 13.50 2.08
C LYS A 96 -18.05 14.15 2.89
N LYS A 97 -18.35 14.99 3.88
CA LYS A 97 -17.30 15.63 4.72
C LYS A 97 -16.46 14.62 5.49
N ALA A 98 -17.08 13.55 6.00
CA ALA A 98 -16.38 12.50 6.73
C ALA A 98 -15.50 11.67 5.79
N ILE A 99 -15.95 11.37 4.56
CA ILE A 99 -15.15 10.67 3.55
C ILE A 99 -13.84 11.42 3.29
N VAL A 100 -13.92 12.73 3.01
CA VAL A 100 -12.73 13.56 2.74
C VAL A 100 -11.80 13.62 3.94
N GLY A 101 -12.35 13.79 5.16
CA GLY A 101 -11.56 13.80 6.38
C GLY A 101 -10.81 12.48 6.63
N PHE A 102 -11.48 11.34 6.43
CA PHE A 102 -10.87 10.03 6.60
C PHE A 102 -9.84 9.71 5.52
N LEU A 103 -10.11 10.03 4.25
CA LEU A 103 -9.15 9.87 3.16
C LEU A 103 -7.90 10.75 3.37
N GLY A 104 -8.09 12.00 3.80
CA GLY A 104 -6.97 12.89 4.14
C GLY A 104 -6.14 12.35 5.31
N SER A 105 -6.79 11.75 6.31
CA SER A 105 -6.09 11.09 7.44
C SER A 105 -5.29 9.87 6.99
N THR A 106 -5.86 9.02 6.12
CA THR A 106 -5.17 7.87 5.50
C THR A 106 -3.91 8.32 4.75
N ALA A 107 -4.03 9.36 3.92
CA ALA A 107 -2.90 9.90 3.16
C ALA A 107 -1.81 10.48 4.08
N LEU A 108 -2.19 11.21 5.12
CA LEU A 108 -1.25 11.75 6.12
C LEU A 108 -0.50 10.63 6.84
N LEU A 109 -1.19 9.58 7.29
CA LEU A 109 -0.56 8.44 7.96
C LEU A 109 0.38 7.68 7.02
N ALA A 110 0.04 7.56 5.73
CA ALA A 110 0.93 6.97 4.73
C ALA A 110 2.19 7.81 4.52
N LEU A 111 2.10 9.14 4.52
CA LEU A 111 3.26 10.03 4.45
C LEU A 111 4.15 9.94 5.70
N ILE A 112 3.55 9.81 6.89
CA ILE A 112 4.29 9.59 8.14
C ILE A 112 5.08 8.28 8.07
N PHE A 113 4.43 7.19 7.63
CA PHE A 113 5.10 5.91 7.41
C PHE A 113 6.29 6.03 6.45
N LEU A 114 6.10 6.71 5.31
CA LEU A 114 7.15 6.92 4.32
C LEU A 114 8.31 7.75 4.90
N GLY A 115 8.01 8.80 5.67
CA GLY A 115 9.01 9.63 6.33
C GLY A 115 9.86 8.87 7.34
N ILE A 116 9.24 8.03 8.19
CA ILE A 116 9.97 7.19 9.14
C ILE A 116 10.89 6.22 8.39
N LYS A 117 10.38 5.59 7.31
CA LYS A 117 11.19 4.67 6.50
C LYS A 117 12.33 5.38 5.78
N ALA A 118 12.11 6.57 5.25
CA ALA A 118 13.17 7.36 4.61
C ALA A 118 14.31 7.65 5.59
N VAL A 119 13.99 8.12 6.81
CA VAL A 119 15.00 8.39 7.85
C VAL A 119 15.76 7.12 8.25
N GLU A 120 15.06 6.01 8.47
CA GLU A 120 15.68 4.72 8.82
C GLU A 120 16.64 4.24 7.71
N TYR A 121 16.23 4.40 6.44
CA TYR A 121 17.02 3.97 5.30
C TYR A 121 18.23 4.87 5.06
N THR A 122 18.09 6.19 5.22
CA THR A 122 19.21 7.14 5.17
C THR A 122 20.22 6.89 6.29
N HIS A 123 19.77 6.51 7.49
CA HIS A 123 20.67 6.12 8.56
C HIS A 123 21.46 4.85 8.21
N LYS A 124 20.78 3.83 7.65
CA LYS A 124 21.42 2.59 7.17
C LYS A 124 22.36 2.81 5.97
N TYR A 125 22.07 3.79 5.11
CA TYR A 125 22.94 4.22 4.02
C TYR A 125 24.28 4.71 4.55
N HIS A 126 24.26 5.62 5.52
CA HIS A 126 25.48 6.15 6.12
C HIS A 126 26.24 5.11 6.96
N ALA A 127 25.56 4.10 7.49
CA ALA A 127 26.16 2.99 8.24
C ALA A 127 26.74 1.87 7.36
N GLY A 128 26.61 1.93 6.02
CA GLY A 128 27.18 0.94 5.10
C GLY A 128 26.42 -0.39 4.98
N HIS A 129 25.25 -0.54 5.61
CA HIS A 129 24.48 -1.80 5.59
C HIS A 129 23.64 -1.98 4.31
N MET A 130 24.22 -1.71 3.14
CA MET A 130 23.54 -1.77 1.86
C MET A 130 23.97 -2.99 1.04
N PRO A 131 23.03 -3.73 0.43
CA PRO A 131 23.38 -4.82 -0.46
C PRO A 131 24.16 -4.28 -1.68
N GLY A 132 25.44 -4.62 -1.76
CA GLY A 132 26.26 -4.52 -2.97
C GLY A 132 27.25 -3.35 -3.07
N ILE A 133 27.11 -2.27 -2.28
CA ILE A 133 27.91 -1.04 -2.48
C ILE A 133 29.07 -0.87 -1.50
N ALA A 134 28.99 -1.44 -0.29
CA ALA A 134 30.11 -1.47 0.67
C ALA A 134 29.83 -2.48 1.78
N TRP A 135 30.26 -3.74 1.60
CA TRP A 135 30.45 -4.65 2.72
C TRP A 135 31.93 -4.53 3.13
N HIS A 136 32.19 -3.95 4.31
CA HIS A 136 33.50 -3.99 4.98
C HIS A 136 33.38 -4.82 6.25
#